data_AF-A0A094PII5-F1
#
_entry.id   AF-A0A094PII5-F1
#
_cell.length_a   1.000
_cell.length_b   1.000
_cell.length_c   1.000
_cell.angle_alpha   90.00
_cell.angle_beta   90.00
_cell.angle_gamma   90.00
#
_symmetry.space_group_name_H-M   'P 1'
#
loop_
_entity.id
_entity.type
_entity.pdbx_description
1 polymer ?
#
loop_
_entity_poly.entity_id
_entity_poly.type
_entity_poly.pdbx_seq_one_letter_code
_entity_poly.pdbx_strand_id
1 'polypeptide(L)'
;MTDDQVPDWLDTSSGRITVVSHKELFPDSSALPTFNSHAIETVLHRIPGLSEHFLYMNDDVFIGRPIAPDLFFSSVGGPKFFRSTALFGAGPRTVDDAPVDAAGKNNRDLLAEEFGVAVTNKFKHTPHALRKSVIEQVEKRWSAEVERTRVSSFRDPDDIAIISLSHYFGFFTEQATAGNIRYEYVNIALANVRQRYRKLLTQDSWDAFCLNDTDNEGVDMVRQERLLSDFLQAYFPVKSPFEK
;
A
#
# COMPACT_ATOMS: atom_id res chain seq x y z
N MET A 1 8.17 7.81 4.46
CA MET A 1 8.91 6.89 5.35
C MET A 1 9.95 6.18 4.50
N THR A 2 11.18 6.03 4.99
CA THR A 2 12.31 5.44 4.23
C THR A 2 13.16 4.53 5.14
N ASP A 3 14.14 3.83 4.58
CA ASP A 3 15.21 3.16 5.32
C ASP A 3 16.44 4.09 5.41
N ASP A 4 16.24 5.25 6.03
CA ASP A 4 17.22 6.35 6.15
C ASP A 4 17.65 7.02 4.84
N GLN A 5 17.14 6.59 3.68
CA GLN A 5 17.45 7.25 2.43
C GLN A 5 16.71 8.60 2.31
N VAL A 6 17.40 9.59 1.77
CA VAL A 6 16.83 10.88 1.34
C VAL A 6 17.30 11.11 -0.10
N PRO A 7 16.39 11.21 -1.09
CA PRO A 7 16.79 11.46 -2.47
C PRO A 7 17.45 12.82 -2.65
N ASP A 8 18.54 12.89 -3.43
CA ASP A 8 19.29 14.13 -3.64
C ASP A 8 18.46 15.27 -4.23
N TRP A 9 17.46 14.94 -5.03
CA TRP A 9 16.54 15.91 -5.66
C TRP A 9 15.50 16.48 -4.69
N LEU A 10 15.27 15.87 -3.52
CA LEU A 10 14.19 16.25 -2.61
C LEU A 10 14.56 17.48 -1.78
N ASP A 11 13.75 18.53 -1.88
CA ASP A 11 13.80 19.70 -1.00
C ASP A 11 12.98 19.48 0.29
N THR A 12 13.70 19.25 1.38
CA THR A 12 13.13 19.05 2.72
C THR A 12 12.91 20.36 3.49
N SER A 13 13.23 21.52 2.92
CA SER A 13 13.14 22.82 3.61
C SER A 13 11.73 23.40 3.67
N SER A 14 10.81 22.90 2.83
CA SER A 14 9.45 23.45 2.68
C SER A 14 8.54 23.31 3.91
N GLY A 15 8.90 22.46 4.89
CA GLY A 15 8.08 22.13 6.06
C GLY A 15 6.80 21.34 5.77
N ARG A 16 6.47 21.08 4.49
CA ARG A 16 5.31 20.28 4.06
C ARG A 16 5.66 18.82 3.75
N ILE A 17 6.94 18.50 3.71
CA ILE A 17 7.45 17.14 3.60
C ILE A 17 8.32 16.86 4.83
N THR A 18 8.12 15.69 5.42
CA THR A 18 8.95 15.15 6.47
C THR A 18 9.42 13.77 6.04
N VAL A 19 10.74 13.59 5.95
CA VAL A 19 11.33 12.26 5.78
C VAL A 19 11.42 11.62 7.15
N VAL A 20 10.84 10.44 7.30
CA VAL A 20 10.79 9.69 8.55
C VAL A 20 11.46 8.36 8.31
N SER A 21 12.49 8.03 9.09
CA SER A 21 13.06 6.70 9.08
C SER A 21 12.09 5.72 9.71
N HIS A 22 11.86 4.57 9.08
CA HIS A 22 11.04 3.55 9.71
C HIS A 22 11.67 3.06 11.03
N LYS A 23 13.00 3.12 11.18
CA LYS A 23 13.72 2.66 12.37
C LYS A 23 13.31 3.40 13.64
N GLU A 24 12.94 4.68 13.50
CA GLU A 24 12.46 5.53 14.59
C GLU A 24 11.07 5.11 15.11
N LEU A 25 10.34 4.29 14.35
CA LEU A 25 8.96 3.90 14.64
C LEU A 25 8.84 2.52 15.27
N PHE A 26 9.88 1.68 15.15
CA PHE A 26 9.90 0.34 15.74
C PHE A 26 10.07 0.43 17.26
N PRO A 27 9.15 -0.15 18.05
CA PRO A 27 9.28 -0.16 19.51
C PRO A 27 10.48 -0.96 20.02
N ASP A 28 10.88 -2.03 19.31
CA ASP A 28 12.09 -2.80 19.60
C ASP A 28 13.05 -2.70 18.41
N SER A 29 14.26 -2.19 18.66
CA SER A 29 15.29 -2.07 17.63
C SER A 29 15.91 -3.41 17.24
N SER A 30 15.70 -4.47 18.02
CA SER A 30 16.17 -5.83 17.68
C SER A 30 15.48 -6.41 16.43
N ALA A 31 14.31 -5.87 16.08
CA ALA A 31 13.57 -6.20 14.85
C ALA A 31 14.19 -5.61 13.56
N LEU A 32 15.26 -4.81 13.69
CA LEU A 32 15.91 -4.12 12.58
C LEU A 32 17.29 -4.75 12.26
N PRO A 33 17.74 -4.71 10.99
CA PRO A 33 17.05 -4.18 9.81
C PRO A 33 15.89 -5.08 9.36
N THR A 34 14.87 -4.47 8.75
CA THR A 34 13.80 -5.20 8.06
C THR A 34 13.64 -4.71 6.63
N PHE A 35 13.41 -5.66 5.74
CA PHE A 35 13.06 -5.47 4.34
C PHE A 35 11.62 -5.95 4.06
N ASN A 36 10.87 -6.24 5.12
CA ASN A 36 9.50 -6.72 5.05
C ASN A 36 8.53 -5.54 5.13
N SER A 37 7.83 -5.23 4.03
CA SER A 37 6.85 -4.14 4.07
C SER A 37 5.65 -4.43 4.98
N HIS A 38 5.32 -5.69 5.31
CA HIS A 38 4.25 -6.02 6.27
C HIS A 38 4.70 -5.58 7.67
N ALA A 39 5.95 -5.87 8.03
CA ALA A 39 6.56 -5.43 9.28
C ALA A 39 6.55 -3.90 9.39
N ILE A 40 7.04 -3.22 8.34
CA ILE A 40 7.10 -1.76 8.27
C ILE A 40 5.69 -1.14 8.34
N GLU A 41 4.69 -1.75 7.70
CA GLU A 41 3.30 -1.29 7.75
C GLU A 41 2.71 -1.36 9.17
N THR A 42 3.18 -2.28 10.03
CA THR A 42 2.71 -2.40 11.42
C THR A 42 3.02 -1.17 12.29
N VAL A 43 3.94 -0.30 11.87
CA VAL A 43 4.37 0.87 12.64
C VAL A 43 3.96 2.21 12.04
N LEU A 44 3.24 2.23 10.90
CA LEU A 44 2.83 3.47 10.21
C LEU A 44 2.06 4.44 11.12
N HIS A 45 1.12 3.92 11.92
CA HIS A 45 0.27 4.71 12.81
C HIS A 45 1.06 5.42 13.94
N ARG A 46 2.33 5.03 14.15
CA ARG A 46 3.24 5.58 15.15
C ARG A 46 4.00 6.82 14.68
N ILE A 47 3.89 7.19 13.40
CA ILE A 47 4.52 8.40 12.86
C ILE A 47 4.10 9.63 13.71
N PRO A 48 5.06 10.38 14.28
CA PRO A 48 4.76 11.58 15.05
C PRO A 48 3.99 12.61 14.22
N GLY A 49 2.91 13.15 14.78
CA GLY A 49 2.08 14.13 14.09
C GLY A 49 1.20 13.57 12.97
N LEU A 50 1.15 12.25 12.77
CA LEU A 50 0.23 11.64 11.80
C LEU A 50 -1.22 11.96 12.16
N SER A 51 -1.97 12.44 11.18
CA SER A 51 -3.39 12.78 11.32
C SER A 51 -4.23 11.52 11.56
N GLU A 52 -5.37 11.68 12.27
CA GLU A 52 -6.31 10.58 12.48
C GLU A 52 -6.80 9.99 11.16
N HIS A 53 -7.00 10.82 10.12
CA HIS A 53 -7.33 10.39 8.76
C HIS A 53 -6.13 10.63 7.87
N PHE A 54 -5.65 9.59 7.19
CA PHE A 54 -4.47 9.71 6.32
C PHE A 54 -4.57 8.78 5.11
N LEU A 55 -3.75 9.07 4.09
CA LEU A 55 -3.55 8.21 2.94
C LEU A 55 -2.20 7.52 3.06
N TYR A 56 -2.19 6.21 2.88
CA TYR A 56 -0.97 5.42 2.70
C TYR A 56 -0.83 5.05 1.22
N MET A 57 0.37 5.26 0.68
CA MET A 57 0.73 4.94 -0.70
C MET A 57 2.15 4.38 -0.70
N ASN A 58 2.34 3.29 -1.43
CA ASN A 58 3.69 2.81 -1.77
C ASN A 58 4.30 3.68 -2.87
N ASP A 59 5.59 3.49 -3.10
CA ASP A 59 6.41 4.18 -4.10
C ASP A 59 6.00 3.90 -5.55
N ASP A 60 5.30 2.78 -5.79
CA ASP A 60 4.78 2.36 -7.10
C ASP A 60 3.34 2.83 -7.38
N VAL A 61 2.73 3.62 -6.49
CA VAL A 61 1.34 4.10 -6.61
C VAL A 61 1.31 5.60 -6.91
N PHE A 62 0.57 5.98 -7.96
CA PHE A 62 0.46 7.36 -8.44
C PHE A 62 -0.98 7.85 -8.42
N ILE A 63 -1.18 9.13 -8.08
CA ILE A 63 -2.43 9.84 -8.30
C ILE A 63 -2.49 10.26 -9.78
N GLY A 64 -3.53 9.83 -10.49
CA GLY A 64 -3.63 10.03 -11.95
C GLY A 64 -4.25 11.36 -12.37
N ARG A 65 -5.01 12.00 -11.48
CA ARG A 65 -5.67 13.28 -11.75
C ARG A 65 -5.91 14.04 -10.44
N PRO A 66 -6.27 15.33 -10.49
CA PRO A 66 -6.80 16.01 -9.31
C PRO A 66 -7.98 15.24 -8.70
N ILE A 67 -7.85 14.87 -7.43
CA ILE A 67 -8.84 14.12 -6.66
C ILE A 67 -9.19 14.85 -5.37
N ALA A 68 -10.44 14.75 -4.95
CA ALA A 68 -10.94 15.36 -3.73
C ALA A 68 -11.01 14.32 -2.59
N PRO A 69 -10.97 14.75 -1.32
CA PRO A 69 -10.96 13.84 -0.17
C PRO A 69 -12.16 12.89 -0.10
N ASP A 70 -13.31 13.27 -0.67
CA ASP A 70 -14.52 12.45 -0.69
C ASP A 70 -14.38 11.16 -1.51
N LEU A 71 -13.37 11.05 -2.39
CA LEU A 71 -13.03 9.77 -3.02
C LEU A 71 -12.58 8.74 -1.98
N PHE A 72 -11.90 9.19 -0.93
CA PHE A 72 -11.24 8.35 0.08
C PHE A 72 -11.98 8.30 1.41
N PHE A 73 -12.75 9.33 1.76
CA PHE A 73 -13.47 9.41 3.01
C PHE A 73 -14.96 9.65 2.76
N SER A 74 -15.81 8.99 3.52
CA SER A 74 -17.26 9.23 3.51
C SER A 74 -17.59 10.56 4.20
N SER A 75 -18.83 11.05 4.01
CA SER A 75 -19.30 12.29 4.66
C SER A 75 -19.31 12.22 6.19
N VAL A 76 -19.36 11.01 6.77
CA VAL A 76 -19.28 10.77 8.21
C VAL A 76 -17.84 10.51 8.68
N GLY A 77 -16.84 10.67 7.81
CA GLY A 77 -15.41 10.54 8.13
C GLY A 77 -14.83 9.13 7.99
N GLY A 78 -15.65 8.10 7.81
CA GLY A 78 -15.16 6.73 7.63
C GLY A 78 -14.34 6.55 6.34
N PRO A 79 -13.14 5.93 6.36
CA PRO A 79 -12.34 5.66 5.18
C PRO A 79 -13.04 4.70 4.22
N LYS A 80 -12.76 4.86 2.93
CA LYS A 80 -13.22 4.02 1.85
C LYS A 80 -12.10 3.09 1.41
N PHE A 81 -12.39 1.78 1.37
CA PHE A 81 -11.48 0.80 0.78
C PHE A 81 -11.94 0.40 -0.62
N PHE A 82 -10.99 -0.02 -1.46
CA PHE A 82 -11.26 -0.39 -2.85
C PHE A 82 -10.95 -1.86 -3.07
N ARG A 83 -11.99 -2.69 -3.16
CA ARG A 83 -11.84 -4.13 -3.38
C ARG A 83 -11.36 -4.44 -4.79
N SER A 84 -10.50 -5.45 -4.89
CA SER A 84 -10.09 -6.08 -6.14
C SER A 84 -10.93 -7.32 -6.41
N THR A 85 -11.10 -7.65 -7.69
CA THR A 85 -11.64 -8.95 -8.10
C THR A 85 -10.62 -10.08 -7.91
N ALA A 86 -9.34 -9.75 -7.74
CA ALA A 86 -8.31 -10.72 -7.40
C ALA A 86 -8.56 -11.31 -6.00
N LEU A 87 -8.30 -12.61 -5.88
CA LEU A 87 -8.49 -13.38 -4.65
C LEU A 87 -7.13 -13.85 -4.12
N PHE A 88 -7.02 -14.07 -2.82
CA PHE A 88 -5.86 -14.73 -2.20
C PHE A 88 -6.02 -16.25 -2.05
N GLY A 89 -6.96 -16.84 -2.80
CA GLY A 89 -7.22 -18.28 -2.83
C GLY A 89 -8.16 -18.78 -1.74
N ALA A 90 -8.74 -19.95 -2.00
CA ALA A 90 -9.60 -20.67 -1.06
C ALA A 90 -8.79 -21.66 -0.20
N GLY A 91 -9.34 -22.06 0.95
CA GLY A 91 -8.70 -23.03 1.84
C GLY A 91 -7.56 -22.45 2.68
N PRO A 92 -6.90 -23.32 3.48
CA PRO A 92 -5.82 -22.90 4.38
C PRO A 92 -4.61 -22.36 3.63
N ARG A 93 -3.71 -21.67 4.35
CA ARG A 93 -2.41 -21.27 3.82
C ARG A 93 -1.56 -22.51 3.52
N THR A 94 -0.70 -22.39 2.52
CA THR A 94 0.24 -23.42 2.07
C THR A 94 1.61 -22.80 1.86
N VAL A 95 2.65 -23.64 1.75
CA VAL A 95 4.02 -23.18 1.51
C VAL A 95 4.24 -22.58 0.11
N ASP A 96 3.33 -22.89 -0.82
CA ASP A 96 3.39 -22.42 -2.20
C ASP A 96 2.65 -21.08 -2.41
N ASP A 97 1.99 -20.56 -1.38
CA ASP A 97 1.30 -19.27 -1.48
C ASP A 97 2.32 -18.14 -1.63
N ALA A 98 2.06 -17.22 -2.56
CA ALA A 98 2.79 -15.96 -2.60
C ALA A 98 2.63 -15.23 -1.25
N PRO A 99 3.64 -14.46 -0.78
CA PRO A 99 3.57 -13.82 0.54
C PRO A 99 2.32 -12.97 0.79
N VAL A 100 1.84 -12.26 -0.25
CA VAL A 100 0.60 -11.47 -0.18
C VAL A 100 -0.65 -12.34 0.00
N ASP A 101 -0.64 -13.55 -0.57
CA ASP A 101 -1.74 -14.51 -0.47
C ASP A 101 -1.76 -15.17 0.90
N ALA A 102 -0.59 -15.59 1.40
CA ALA A 102 -0.43 -16.12 2.74
C ALA A 102 -0.93 -15.12 3.79
N ALA A 103 -0.49 -13.85 3.72
CA ALA A 103 -0.95 -12.80 4.63
C ALA A 103 -2.46 -12.51 4.52
N GLY A 104 -3.03 -12.58 3.31
CA GLY A 104 -4.47 -12.48 3.09
C GLY A 104 -5.26 -13.62 3.74
N LYS A 105 -4.75 -14.85 3.65
CA LYS A 105 -5.34 -16.02 4.31
C LYS A 105 -5.22 -15.94 5.84
N ASN A 106 -4.08 -15.49 6.37
CA ASN A 106 -3.91 -15.25 7.81
C ASN A 106 -4.92 -14.22 8.32
N ASN A 107 -5.06 -13.09 7.60
CA ASN A 107 -6.08 -12.09 7.92
C ASN A 107 -7.50 -12.67 7.91
N ARG A 108 -7.83 -13.50 6.89
CA ARG A 108 -9.14 -14.15 6.81
C ARG A 108 -9.40 -15.01 8.04
N ASP A 109 -8.42 -15.78 8.49
CA ASP A 109 -8.60 -16.71 9.60
C ASP A 109 -8.86 -15.94 10.91
N LEU A 110 -8.15 -14.82 11.14
CA LEU A 110 -8.41 -13.90 12.26
C LEU A 110 -9.81 -13.27 12.21
N LEU A 111 -10.25 -12.85 11.01
CA LEU A 111 -11.58 -12.27 10.82
C LEU A 111 -12.69 -13.31 10.95
N ALA A 112 -12.43 -14.56 10.55
CA ALA A 112 -13.37 -15.66 10.70
C ALA A 112 -13.58 -16.02 12.16
N GLU A 113 -12.51 -16.03 12.96
CA GLU A 113 -12.58 -16.25 14.41
C GLU A 113 -13.35 -15.12 15.12
N GLU A 114 -13.05 -13.86 14.80
CA GLU A 114 -13.64 -12.71 15.49
C GLU A 114 -15.08 -12.42 15.07
N PHE A 115 -15.36 -12.45 13.76
CA PHE A 115 -16.64 -11.98 13.20
C PHE A 115 -17.48 -13.08 12.56
N GLY A 116 -16.98 -14.32 12.48
CA GLY A 116 -17.68 -15.42 11.79
C GLY A 116 -17.76 -15.24 10.28
N VAL A 117 -16.85 -14.47 9.67
CA VAL A 117 -16.86 -14.13 8.24
C VAL A 117 -15.61 -14.63 7.52
N ALA A 118 -15.80 -15.19 6.33
CA ALA A 118 -14.68 -15.59 5.46
C ALA A 118 -14.53 -14.60 4.31
N VAL A 119 -13.54 -13.71 4.41
CA VAL A 119 -13.15 -12.82 3.32
C VAL A 119 -12.24 -13.53 2.32
N THR A 120 -12.30 -13.16 1.03
CA THR A 120 -11.49 -13.79 -0.04
C THR A 120 -10.84 -12.79 -0.98
N ASN A 121 -11.33 -11.55 -1.00
CA ASN A 121 -10.89 -10.52 -1.94
C ASN A 121 -9.64 -9.81 -1.43
N LYS A 122 -8.74 -9.53 -2.35
CA LYS A 122 -7.67 -8.54 -2.16
C LYS A 122 -8.24 -7.12 -2.25
N PHE A 123 -7.43 -6.14 -1.86
CA PHE A 123 -7.68 -4.74 -2.19
C PHE A 123 -6.89 -4.35 -3.44
N LYS A 124 -7.36 -3.32 -4.16
CA LYS A 124 -6.61 -2.74 -5.27
C LYS A 124 -5.35 -2.05 -4.72
N HIS A 125 -4.26 -2.12 -5.48
CA HIS A 125 -3.00 -1.49 -5.11
C HIS A 125 -3.04 0.01 -5.44
N THR A 126 -3.69 0.77 -4.55
CA THR A 126 -4.15 2.15 -4.70
C THR A 126 -3.84 2.94 -3.43
N PRO A 127 -3.99 4.28 -3.40
CA PRO A 127 -3.93 5.01 -2.14
C PRO A 127 -4.95 4.45 -1.14
N HIS A 128 -4.46 4.00 0.01
CA HIS A 128 -5.27 3.42 1.07
C HIS A 128 -5.67 4.51 2.07
N ALA A 129 -6.96 4.82 2.12
CA ALA A 129 -7.54 5.67 3.15
C ALA A 129 -7.60 4.91 4.47
N LEU A 130 -6.99 5.45 5.51
CA LEU A 130 -6.86 4.78 6.80
C LEU A 130 -7.23 5.73 7.94
N ARG A 131 -7.62 5.11 9.06
CA ARG A 131 -7.78 5.79 10.34
C ARG A 131 -6.75 5.28 11.33
N LYS A 132 -6.01 6.20 11.95
CA LYS A 132 -4.97 5.86 12.93
C LYS A 132 -5.55 5.02 14.07
N SER A 133 -6.68 5.47 14.65
CA SER A 133 -7.37 4.75 15.72
C SER A 133 -7.85 3.34 15.34
N VAL A 134 -8.12 3.06 14.05
CA VAL A 134 -8.51 1.72 13.58
C VAL A 134 -7.30 0.79 13.58
N ILE A 135 -6.14 1.26 13.14
CA ILE A 135 -4.90 0.47 13.16
C ILE A 135 -4.49 0.17 14.60
N GLU A 136 -4.63 1.13 15.52
CA GLU A 136 -4.37 0.91 16.95
C GLU A 136 -5.31 -0.14 17.58
N GLN A 137 -6.58 -0.16 17.17
CA GLN A 137 -7.53 -1.20 17.59
C GLN A 137 -7.12 -2.59 17.06
N VAL A 138 -6.69 -2.66 15.80
CA VAL A 138 -6.19 -3.89 15.17
C VAL A 138 -4.93 -4.38 15.88
N GLU A 139 -3.95 -3.50 16.14
CA GLU A 139 -2.74 -3.84 16.89
C GLU A 139 -3.08 -4.37 18.29
N LYS A 140 -3.98 -3.72 19.00
CA LYS A 140 -4.40 -4.16 20.33
C LYS A 140 -5.13 -5.50 20.31
N ARG A 141 -5.94 -5.75 19.27
CA ARG A 141 -6.76 -6.97 19.17
C ARG A 141 -5.92 -8.20 18.86
N TRP A 142 -5.03 -8.08 17.88
CA TRP A 142 -4.20 -9.17 17.36
C TRP A 142 -2.73 -8.89 17.62
N SER A 143 -2.41 -8.55 18.88
CA SER A 143 -1.08 -8.07 19.25
C SER A 143 0.00 -9.12 19.02
N ALA A 144 -0.31 -10.40 19.18
CA ALA A 144 0.63 -11.49 18.96
C ALA A 144 0.99 -11.63 17.47
N GLU A 145 -0.01 -11.53 16.59
CA GLU A 145 0.17 -11.64 15.14
C GLU A 145 0.87 -10.41 14.57
N VAL A 146 0.51 -9.23 15.08
CA VAL A 146 1.15 -7.95 14.71
C VAL A 146 2.61 -7.96 15.14
N GLU A 147 2.90 -8.40 16.38
CA GLU A 147 4.29 -8.46 16.87
C GLU A 147 5.11 -9.50 16.09
N ARG A 148 4.56 -10.69 15.84
CA ARG A 148 5.21 -11.72 15.02
C ARG A 148 5.58 -11.19 13.63
N THR A 149 4.66 -10.48 13.00
CA THR A 149 4.90 -9.85 11.68
C THR A 149 5.94 -8.75 11.79
N ARG A 150 5.85 -7.91 12.82
CA ARG A 150 6.75 -6.76 13.04
C ARG A 150 8.21 -7.18 13.20
N VAL A 151 8.49 -8.26 13.92
CA VAL A 151 9.87 -8.71 14.16
C VAL A 151 10.49 -9.47 12.99
N SER A 152 9.74 -9.69 11.91
CA SER A 152 10.23 -10.42 10.75
C SER A 152 11.02 -9.52 9.79
N SER A 153 12.30 -9.84 9.58
CA SER A 153 13.19 -9.08 8.69
C SER A 153 12.86 -9.27 7.20
N PHE A 154 12.26 -10.39 6.82
CA PHE A 154 11.84 -10.70 5.45
C PHE A 154 10.38 -11.14 5.46
N ARG A 155 9.75 -11.22 4.28
CA ARG A 155 8.40 -11.78 4.16
C ARG A 155 8.33 -13.16 4.79
N ASP A 156 7.42 -13.34 5.73
CA ASP A 156 7.19 -14.61 6.42
C ASP A 156 5.79 -15.15 6.09
N PRO A 157 5.61 -16.47 5.87
CA PRO A 157 4.30 -17.07 5.64
C PRO A 157 3.26 -16.83 6.75
N ASP A 158 3.70 -16.51 7.97
CA ASP A 158 2.84 -16.20 9.12
C ASP A 158 2.59 -14.69 9.32
N ASP A 159 3.08 -13.85 8.40
CA ASP A 159 2.80 -12.42 8.37
C ASP A 159 1.30 -12.14 8.25
N ILE A 160 0.87 -11.02 8.82
CA ILE A 160 -0.42 -10.39 8.49
C ILE A 160 -0.21 -9.17 7.60
N ALA A 161 -1.20 -8.86 6.76
CA ALA A 161 -1.23 -7.62 6.01
C ALA A 161 -2.05 -6.59 6.78
N ILE A 162 -1.43 -5.83 7.69
CA ILE A 162 -2.14 -4.99 8.66
C ILE A 162 -3.04 -3.93 8.00
N ILE A 163 -2.67 -3.40 6.83
CA ILE A 163 -3.47 -2.43 6.08
C ILE A 163 -4.76 -3.07 5.57
N SER A 164 -4.66 -4.27 4.98
CA SER A 164 -5.81 -5.05 4.53
C SER A 164 -6.69 -5.49 5.71
N LEU A 165 -6.07 -5.90 6.82
CA LEU A 165 -6.78 -6.26 8.04
C LEU A 165 -7.55 -5.07 8.61
N SER A 166 -6.96 -3.86 8.59
CA SER A 166 -7.59 -2.62 9.05
C SER A 166 -8.79 -2.22 8.19
N HIS A 167 -8.73 -2.42 6.87
CA HIS A 167 -9.88 -2.17 5.99
C HIS A 167 -11.07 -3.07 6.36
N TYR A 168 -10.82 -4.38 6.52
CA TYR A 168 -11.87 -5.33 6.88
C TYR A 168 -12.37 -5.13 8.30
N PHE A 169 -11.48 -4.96 9.27
CA PHE A 169 -11.87 -4.67 10.66
C PHE A 169 -12.70 -3.39 10.74
N GLY A 170 -12.27 -2.32 10.06
CA GLY A 170 -13.04 -1.08 9.96
C GLY A 170 -14.40 -1.32 9.32
N PHE A 171 -14.52 -2.15 8.29
CA PHE A 171 -15.79 -2.49 7.67
C PHE A 171 -16.75 -3.23 8.62
N PHE A 172 -16.27 -4.29 9.27
CA PHE A 172 -17.10 -5.11 10.17
C PHE A 172 -17.42 -4.42 11.50
N THR A 173 -16.70 -3.37 11.85
CA THR A 173 -16.98 -2.51 13.01
C THR A 173 -17.67 -1.19 12.62
N GLU A 174 -18.16 -1.06 11.39
CA GLU A 174 -18.89 0.12 10.89
C GLU A 174 -18.07 1.43 10.89
N GLN A 175 -16.74 1.34 10.93
CA GLN A 175 -15.81 2.47 10.90
C GLN A 175 -15.28 2.77 9.49
N ALA A 176 -15.43 1.87 8.53
CA ALA A 176 -15.02 2.01 7.14
C ALA A 176 -16.12 1.53 6.18
N THR A 177 -16.06 1.95 4.93
CA THR A 177 -17.05 1.56 3.90
C THR A 177 -16.40 1.18 2.58
N ALA A 178 -17.10 0.41 1.75
CA ALA A 178 -16.63 0.09 0.43
C ALA A 178 -16.77 1.30 -0.51
N GLY A 179 -15.69 1.62 -1.22
CA GLY A 179 -15.67 2.65 -2.26
C GLY A 179 -15.40 2.08 -3.65
N ASN A 180 -15.41 2.97 -4.63
CA ASN A 180 -14.96 2.68 -5.99
C ASN A 180 -13.89 3.68 -6.41
N ILE A 181 -12.89 3.19 -7.13
CA ILE A 181 -11.81 3.97 -7.70
C ILE A 181 -11.51 3.45 -9.10
N ARG A 182 -11.34 4.38 -10.05
CA ARG A 182 -10.87 4.10 -11.40
C ARG A 182 -9.36 3.92 -11.33
N TYR A 183 -8.94 2.66 -11.48
CA TYR A 183 -7.58 2.24 -11.20
C TYR A 183 -7.04 1.34 -12.29
N GLU A 184 -5.76 1.51 -12.62
CA GLU A 184 -5.03 0.68 -13.56
C GLU A 184 -3.73 0.15 -12.94
N TYR A 185 -3.52 -1.16 -12.99
CA TYR A 185 -2.25 -1.79 -12.62
C TYR A 185 -1.44 -2.06 -13.89
N VAL A 186 -0.21 -1.56 -13.94
CA VAL A 186 0.70 -1.77 -15.06
C VAL A 186 1.92 -2.52 -14.55
N ASN A 187 2.05 -3.77 -14.97
CA ASN A 187 3.32 -4.46 -14.88
C ASN A 187 4.24 -3.92 -15.99
N ILE A 188 5.34 -3.29 -15.58
CA ILE A 188 6.28 -2.60 -16.48
C ILE A 188 7.23 -3.56 -17.24
N ALA A 189 7.32 -4.82 -16.78
CA ALA A 189 8.10 -5.88 -17.41
C ALA A 189 7.40 -6.46 -18.66
N LEU A 190 6.08 -6.29 -18.78
CA LEU A 190 5.30 -6.92 -19.85
C LEU A 190 5.54 -6.27 -21.22
N ALA A 191 5.59 -7.08 -22.27
CA ALA A 191 5.80 -6.64 -23.65
C ALA A 191 4.78 -5.58 -24.13
N ASN A 192 3.57 -5.57 -23.56
CA ASN A 192 2.51 -4.62 -23.91
C ASN A 192 2.59 -3.28 -23.14
N VAL A 193 3.61 -3.05 -22.30
CA VAL A 193 3.74 -1.85 -21.45
C VAL A 193 3.56 -0.54 -22.22
N ARG A 194 4.10 -0.43 -23.45
CA ARG A 194 3.94 0.77 -24.30
C ARG A 194 2.48 1.09 -24.62
N GLN A 195 1.65 0.07 -24.83
CA GLN A 195 0.22 0.26 -25.08
C GLN A 195 -0.49 0.74 -23.80
N ARG A 196 -0.07 0.21 -22.64
CA ARG A 196 -0.60 0.59 -21.32
C ARG A 196 -0.27 2.05 -21.00
N TYR A 197 0.97 2.48 -21.22
CA TYR A 197 1.38 3.88 -21.05
C TYR A 197 0.61 4.83 -21.96
N ARG A 198 0.42 4.49 -23.25
CA ARG A 198 -0.42 5.29 -24.15
C ARG A 198 -1.86 5.40 -23.66
N LYS A 199 -2.42 4.32 -23.12
CA LYS A 199 -3.77 4.33 -22.53
C LYS A 199 -3.86 5.25 -21.31
N LEU A 200 -2.84 5.25 -20.45
CA LEU A 200 -2.76 6.17 -19.31
C LEU A 200 -2.66 7.63 -19.78
N LEU A 201 -1.80 7.94 -20.75
CA LEU A 201 -1.60 9.30 -21.28
C LEU A 201 -2.81 9.89 -22.02
N THR A 202 -3.66 9.04 -22.60
CA THR A 202 -4.79 9.49 -23.43
C THR A 202 -6.12 9.48 -22.69
N GLN A 203 -6.16 8.95 -21.47
CA GLN A 203 -7.37 8.85 -20.68
C GLN A 203 -7.23 9.66 -19.39
N ASP A 204 -7.82 10.85 -19.37
CA ASP A 204 -7.80 11.81 -18.24
C ASP A 204 -8.62 11.37 -17.01
N SER A 205 -8.80 10.06 -16.83
CA SER A 205 -9.91 9.53 -16.04
C SER A 205 -9.52 8.39 -15.11
N TRP A 206 -8.24 8.08 -15.01
CA TRP A 206 -7.72 7.21 -13.95
C TRP A 206 -7.54 8.05 -12.68
N ASP A 207 -8.17 7.64 -11.59
CA ASP A 207 -8.01 8.29 -10.29
C ASP A 207 -6.62 7.99 -9.72
N ALA A 208 -6.17 6.75 -9.90
CA ALA A 208 -4.85 6.28 -9.54
C ALA A 208 -4.36 5.20 -10.52
N PHE A 209 -3.06 4.98 -10.56
CA PHE A 209 -2.47 3.84 -11.26
C PHE A 209 -1.23 3.36 -10.51
N CYS A 210 -0.83 2.12 -10.79
CA CYS A 210 0.37 1.52 -10.22
C CYS A 210 1.31 1.06 -11.33
N LEU A 211 2.61 1.29 -11.15
CA LEU A 211 3.68 0.87 -12.06
C LEU A 211 4.64 -0.05 -11.29
N ASN A 212 4.54 -1.37 -11.48
CA ASN A 212 5.28 -2.35 -10.69
C ASN A 212 6.03 -3.33 -11.62
N ASP A 213 7.17 -3.86 -11.20
CA ASP A 213 8.10 -4.64 -11.99
C ASP A 213 8.10 -6.13 -11.61
N THR A 214 6.91 -6.75 -11.59
CA THR A 214 6.79 -8.19 -11.38
C THR A 214 7.24 -8.98 -12.62
N ASP A 215 7.87 -10.13 -12.43
CA ASP A 215 8.26 -11.07 -13.50
C ASP A 215 9.22 -10.47 -14.56
N ASN A 216 10.36 -9.92 -14.11
CA ASN A 216 11.38 -9.27 -14.94
C ASN A 216 12.23 -10.22 -15.83
N GLU A 217 11.83 -11.48 -16.01
CA GLU A 217 12.64 -12.44 -16.78
C GLU A 217 12.76 -12.02 -18.27
N GLY A 218 14.00 -11.80 -18.71
CA GLY A 218 14.31 -11.50 -20.11
C GLY A 218 14.04 -10.05 -20.55
N VAL A 219 13.82 -9.12 -19.62
CA VAL A 219 13.55 -7.72 -19.96
C VAL A 219 14.84 -6.91 -20.12
N ASP A 220 14.90 -6.10 -21.19
CA ASP A 220 15.95 -5.10 -21.39
C ASP A 220 15.72 -3.93 -20.43
N MET A 221 16.44 -3.96 -19.30
CA MET A 221 16.31 -2.98 -18.21
C MET A 221 16.57 -1.54 -18.68
N VAL A 222 17.54 -1.31 -19.56
CA VAL A 222 17.85 0.04 -20.09
C VAL A 222 16.69 0.56 -20.91
N ARG A 223 16.10 -0.30 -21.74
CA ARG A 223 14.91 0.07 -22.53
C ARG A 223 13.70 0.31 -21.63
N GLN A 224 13.51 -0.49 -20.59
CA GLN A 224 12.40 -0.35 -19.64
C GLN A 224 12.51 0.96 -18.85
N GLU A 225 13.68 1.27 -18.31
CA GLU A 225 13.95 2.52 -17.59
C GLU A 225 13.68 3.74 -18.45
N ARG A 226 14.17 3.75 -19.70
CA ARG A 226 13.88 4.84 -20.64
C ARG A 226 12.38 4.99 -20.90
N LEU A 227 11.66 3.89 -21.13
CA LEU A 227 10.22 3.94 -21.38
C LEU A 227 9.42 4.44 -20.18
N LEU A 228 9.83 4.04 -18.98
CA LEU A 228 9.24 4.53 -17.74
C LEU A 228 9.51 6.02 -17.55
N SER A 229 10.75 6.46 -17.74
CA SER A 229 11.14 7.87 -17.65
C SER A 229 10.40 8.74 -18.67
N ASP A 230 10.36 8.33 -19.93
CA ASP A 230 9.60 9.03 -20.99
C ASP A 230 8.10 9.15 -20.64
N PHE A 231 7.52 8.08 -20.08
CA PHE A 231 6.13 8.10 -19.63
C PHE A 231 5.90 9.05 -18.46
N LEU A 232 6.71 8.96 -17.40
CA LEU A 232 6.56 9.80 -16.21
C LEU A 232 6.76 11.28 -16.51
N GLN A 233 7.73 11.62 -17.37
CA GLN A 233 7.92 13.00 -17.83
C GLN A 233 6.74 13.52 -18.66
N ALA A 234 6.13 12.67 -19.47
CA ALA A 234 4.93 13.03 -20.23
C ALA A 234 3.70 13.17 -19.33
N TYR A 235 3.57 12.34 -18.30
CA TYR A 235 2.41 12.32 -17.40
C TYR A 235 2.48 13.41 -16.32
N PHE A 236 3.68 13.68 -15.80
CA PHE A 236 3.97 14.70 -14.78
C PHE A 236 5.00 15.72 -15.32
N PRO A 237 4.63 16.55 -16.31
CA PRO A 237 5.59 17.45 -16.98
C PRO A 237 6.03 18.64 -16.13
N VAL A 238 5.35 18.90 -15.02
CA VAL A 238 5.65 20.01 -14.11
C VAL A 238 6.29 19.43 -12.86
N LYS A 239 7.50 19.91 -12.56
CA LYS A 239 8.20 19.58 -11.32
C LYS A 239 7.33 19.90 -10.09
N SER A 240 7.37 19.03 -9.10
CA SER A 240 6.75 19.31 -7.81
C SER A 240 7.46 20.48 -7.12
N PRO A 241 6.78 21.23 -6.24
CA PRO A 241 7.40 22.25 -5.40
C PRO A 241 8.44 21.72 -4.39
N PHE A 242 8.68 20.41 -4.38
CA PHE A 242 9.59 19.72 -3.49
C PHE A 242 10.81 19.16 -4.21
N GLU A 243 10.96 19.47 -5.50
CA GLU A 243 12.17 19.18 -6.26
C GLU A 243 13.10 20.39 -6.22
N LYS A 244 14.40 20.12 -6.01
CA LYS A 244 15.47 21.11 -6.14
C LYS A 244 15.68 21.59 -7.59
#